data_AF-A0AAE8LDT6-F1
#
_entry.id   AF-A0AAE8LDT6-F1
#
_cell.length_a   1.000
_cell.length_b   1.000
_cell.length_c   1.000
_cell.angle_alpha   90.00
_cell.angle_beta   90.00
_cell.angle_gamma   90.00
#
_symmetry.space_group_name_H-M   'P 1'
#
loop_
_entity.id
_entity.type
_entity.pdbx_description
1 polymer ?
#
loop_
_entity_poly.entity_id
_entity_poly.type
_entity_poly.pdbx_seq_one_letter_code
_entity_poly.pdbx_strand_id
1 'polypeptide(L)'
;MDKQNFTERNRRDIVAIATQHFAEKGYAGARVDEIAAATATSKRMIYYHFGSKDGLYRAVLTEAYRGIRSAELEAELGDLPPLAALERLTALTFDYHFNHPELVRLVMDENIRGGPHVGEISQGHNEIVLPKTQALIDRGIADGSFRAGLDAVDLHMTISALAFYFVSNRHSFHAIFGVDMTSEAAAERRRAQVIDNVLRYCRAEG
;
A
#
# COMPACT_ATOMS: atom_id res chain seq x y z
N MET A 1 -2.97 22.24 -27.61
CA MET A 1 -3.02 21.39 -26.40
C MET A 1 -3.97 20.25 -26.70
N ASP A 2 -3.48 19.00 -26.69
CA ASP A 2 -4.20 17.86 -27.28
C ASP A 2 -5.41 17.41 -26.44
N LYS A 3 -6.55 17.09 -27.08
CA LYS A 3 -7.79 16.71 -26.36
C LYS A 3 -7.61 15.45 -25.51
N GLN A 4 -6.74 14.53 -25.91
CA GLN A 4 -6.38 13.33 -25.14
C GLN A 4 -5.66 13.68 -23.84
N ASN A 5 -4.69 14.60 -23.88
CA ASN A 5 -3.93 15.02 -22.70
C ASN A 5 -4.80 15.76 -21.66
N PHE A 6 -5.81 16.52 -22.11
CA PHE A 6 -6.79 17.16 -21.22
C PHE A 6 -7.72 16.13 -20.54
N THR A 7 -8.14 15.12 -21.30
CA THR A 7 -9.02 14.04 -20.83
C THR A 7 -8.32 13.18 -19.77
N GLU A 8 -7.05 12.85 -19.98
CA GLU A 8 -6.27 12.05 -19.03
C GLU A 8 -5.93 12.82 -17.76
N ARG A 9 -5.62 14.12 -17.87
CA ARG A 9 -5.41 14.99 -16.70
C ARG A 9 -6.65 15.08 -15.83
N ASN A 10 -7.82 15.31 -16.43
CA ASN A 10 -9.09 15.33 -15.71
C ASN A 10 -9.39 13.99 -15.03
N ARG A 11 -9.09 12.87 -15.70
CA ARG A 11 -9.27 11.53 -15.12
C ARG A 11 -8.41 11.35 -13.87
N ARG A 12 -7.13 11.74 -13.93
CA ARG A 12 -6.19 11.68 -12.80
C ARG A 12 -6.64 12.57 -11.62
N ASP A 13 -7.08 13.79 -11.91
CA ASP A 13 -7.55 14.73 -10.88
C ASP A 13 -8.81 14.21 -10.17
N ILE A 14 -9.73 13.60 -10.93
CA ILE A 14 -10.91 12.95 -10.34
C ILE A 14 -10.51 11.78 -9.44
N VAL A 15 -9.58 10.93 -9.88
CA VAL A 15 -9.10 9.80 -9.07
C VAL A 15 -8.47 10.30 -7.77
N ALA A 16 -7.59 11.31 -7.82
CA ALA A 16 -6.92 11.84 -6.64
C ALA A 16 -7.90 12.38 -5.59
N ILE A 17 -8.92 13.13 -6.02
CA ILE A 17 -9.95 13.65 -5.11
C ILE A 17 -10.85 12.52 -4.61
N ALA A 18 -11.26 11.60 -5.48
CA ALA A 18 -12.06 10.44 -5.09
C ALA A 18 -11.34 9.57 -4.06
N THR A 19 -10.02 9.39 -4.16
CA THR A 19 -9.19 8.68 -3.18
C THR A 19 -9.41 9.23 -1.77
N GLN A 20 -9.35 10.55 -1.59
CA GLN A 20 -9.55 11.18 -0.28
C GLN A 20 -10.97 10.93 0.25
N HIS A 21 -11.99 11.14 -0.60
CA HIS A 21 -13.39 10.92 -0.20
C HIS A 21 -13.67 9.46 0.19
N PHE A 22 -13.15 8.50 -0.56
CA PHE A 22 -13.32 7.07 -0.25
C PHE A 22 -12.50 6.65 0.96
N ALA A 23 -11.28 7.14 1.14
CA ALA A 23 -10.49 6.86 2.33
C ALA A 23 -11.18 7.39 3.58
N GLU A 24 -11.71 8.61 3.55
CA GLU A 24 -12.38 9.22 4.70
C GLU A 24 -13.73 8.55 5.03
N LYS A 25 -14.58 8.33 4.03
CA LYS A 25 -15.99 7.97 4.22
C LYS A 25 -16.31 6.50 3.90
N GLY A 26 -15.34 5.73 3.42
CA GLY A 26 -15.54 4.38 2.90
C GLY A 26 -16.35 4.36 1.60
N TYR A 27 -16.44 3.18 0.97
CA TYR A 27 -17.21 3.01 -0.27
C TYR A 27 -18.68 3.38 -0.06
N ALA A 28 -19.30 2.92 1.03
CA ALA A 28 -20.72 3.17 1.29
C ALA A 28 -21.03 4.66 1.52
N GLY A 29 -20.20 5.36 2.30
CA GLY A 29 -20.43 6.74 2.72
C GLY A 29 -20.07 7.81 1.68
N ALA A 30 -19.08 7.56 0.82
CA ALA A 30 -18.66 8.55 -0.18
C ALA A 30 -19.75 8.82 -1.22
N ARG A 31 -20.06 10.10 -1.51
CA ARG A 31 -21.07 10.47 -2.52
C ARG A 31 -20.41 11.03 -3.78
N VAL A 32 -20.81 10.55 -4.96
CA VAL A 32 -20.29 11.04 -6.24
C VAL A 32 -20.59 12.53 -6.44
N ASP A 33 -21.70 13.02 -5.90
CA ASP A 33 -22.04 14.45 -5.94
C ASP A 33 -21.05 15.32 -5.15
N GLU A 34 -20.56 14.83 -4.01
CA GLU A 34 -19.55 15.53 -3.21
C GLU A 34 -18.19 15.50 -3.91
N ILE A 35 -17.82 14.36 -4.51
CA ILE A 35 -16.59 14.22 -5.32
C ILE A 35 -16.67 15.16 -6.53
N ALA A 36 -17.83 15.25 -7.20
CA ALA A 36 -18.05 16.16 -8.30
C ALA A 36 -17.93 17.64 -7.87
N ALA A 37 -18.41 17.99 -6.68
CA ALA A 37 -18.27 19.36 -6.17
C ALA A 37 -16.83 19.69 -5.73
N ALA A 38 -16.09 18.70 -5.23
CA ALA A 38 -14.68 18.85 -4.85
C ALA A 38 -13.73 18.85 -6.06
N THR A 39 -14.15 18.26 -7.18
CA THR A 39 -13.45 18.32 -8.46
C THR A 39 -13.94 19.52 -9.27
N ALA A 40 -13.11 20.11 -10.13
CA ALA A 40 -13.58 21.10 -11.10
C ALA A 40 -14.33 20.43 -12.28
N THR A 41 -15.18 19.44 -12.01
CA THR A 41 -15.90 18.66 -13.02
C THR A 41 -17.38 18.46 -12.64
N SER A 42 -18.14 17.77 -13.48
CA SER A 42 -19.56 17.45 -13.20
C SER A 42 -19.75 15.97 -12.92
N LYS A 43 -20.81 15.62 -12.18
CA LYS A 43 -21.24 14.22 -11.99
C LYS A 43 -21.34 13.45 -13.31
N ARG A 44 -21.85 14.11 -14.36
CA ARG A 44 -21.95 13.55 -15.72
C ARG A 44 -20.57 13.17 -16.27
N MET A 45 -19.56 14.02 -16.06
CA MET A 45 -18.20 13.75 -16.51
C MET A 45 -17.54 12.62 -15.71
N ILE A 46 -17.80 12.52 -14.40
CA ILE A 46 -17.33 11.38 -13.61
C ILE A 46 -17.93 10.08 -14.17
N TYR A 47 -19.24 10.01 -14.40
CA TYR A 47 -19.83 8.80 -15.00
C TYR A 47 -19.38 8.56 -16.44
N TYR A 48 -19.06 9.61 -17.20
CA TYR A 48 -18.48 9.46 -18.53
C TYR A 48 -17.11 8.74 -18.48
N HIS A 49 -16.26 9.07 -17.50
CA HIS A 49 -14.94 8.45 -17.36
C HIS A 49 -14.96 7.07 -16.71
N PHE A 50 -15.84 6.86 -15.73
CA PHE A 50 -15.76 5.71 -14.84
C PHE A 50 -17.00 4.80 -14.90
N GLY A 51 -18.05 5.19 -15.62
CA GLY A 51 -19.30 4.45 -15.80
C GLY A 51 -20.21 4.45 -14.56
N SER A 52 -19.66 4.19 -13.38
CA SER A 52 -20.39 4.07 -12.12
C SER A 52 -19.54 4.53 -10.93
N LYS A 53 -20.15 4.60 -9.74
CA LYS A 53 -19.42 4.82 -8.49
C LYS A 53 -18.44 3.66 -8.21
N ASP A 54 -18.87 2.44 -8.53
CA ASP A 54 -18.04 1.24 -8.42
C ASP A 54 -16.83 1.30 -9.36
N GLY A 55 -17.03 1.71 -10.62
CA GLY A 55 -15.93 1.90 -11.57
C GLY A 55 -14.94 2.99 -11.13
N LEU A 56 -15.43 4.08 -10.53
CA LEU A 56 -14.55 5.11 -9.95
C LEU A 56 -13.77 4.55 -8.76
N TYR A 57 -14.43 3.79 -7.88
CA TYR A 57 -13.78 3.16 -6.73
C TYR A 57 -12.72 2.14 -7.14
N ARG A 58 -12.98 1.31 -8.16
CA ARG A 58 -12.00 0.38 -8.74
C ARG A 58 -10.78 1.12 -9.31
N ALA A 59 -11.00 2.25 -9.97
CA ALA A 59 -9.91 3.08 -10.48
C ALA A 59 -9.06 3.66 -9.34
N VAL A 60 -9.69 4.11 -8.25
CA VAL A 60 -9.01 4.56 -7.01
C VAL A 60 -8.19 3.45 -6.38
N LEU A 61 -8.75 2.25 -6.19
CA LEU A 61 -8.02 1.11 -5.65
C LEU A 61 -6.84 0.73 -6.55
N THR A 62 -7.04 0.71 -7.86
CA THR A 62 -5.99 0.37 -8.82
C THR A 62 -4.83 1.35 -8.74
N GLU A 63 -5.11 2.65 -8.61
CA GLU A 63 -4.07 3.67 -8.42
C GLU A 63 -3.33 3.48 -7.10
N ALA A 64 -4.06 3.26 -6.00
CA ALA A 64 -3.48 3.08 -4.67
C ALA A 64 -2.55 1.84 -4.61
N TYR A 65 -2.98 0.70 -5.19
CA TYR A 65 -2.14 -0.50 -5.28
C TYR A 65 -0.96 -0.31 -6.23
N ARG A 66 -1.13 0.40 -7.35
CA ARG A 66 -0.01 0.68 -8.25
C ARG A 66 1.10 1.45 -7.55
N GLY A 67 0.74 2.46 -6.74
CA GLY A 67 1.72 3.32 -6.08
C GLY A 67 2.70 2.55 -5.17
N ILE A 68 2.20 1.67 -4.29
CA ILE A 68 3.08 0.89 -3.40
C ILE A 68 3.95 -0.09 -4.21
N ARG A 69 3.38 -0.69 -5.25
CA ARG A 69 4.06 -1.67 -6.10
C ARG A 69 5.15 -1.03 -6.94
N SER A 70 4.93 0.18 -7.44
CA SER A 70 5.95 0.99 -8.11
C SER A 70 7.09 1.34 -7.15
N ALA A 71 6.79 1.75 -5.91
CA ALA A 71 7.82 2.04 -4.92
C ALA A 71 8.68 0.80 -4.60
N GLU A 72 8.06 -0.37 -4.40
CA GLU A 72 8.77 -1.63 -4.16
C GLU A 72 9.62 -2.05 -5.37
N LEU A 73 9.17 -1.77 -6.58
CA LEU A 73 9.90 -2.06 -7.83
C LEU A 73 11.17 -1.21 -7.98
N GLU A 74 11.07 0.08 -7.66
CA GLU A 74 12.14 1.07 -7.73
C GLU A 74 13.16 0.94 -6.58
N ALA A 75 12.92 0.04 -5.62
CA ALA A 75 13.77 -0.15 -4.44
C ALA A 75 15.17 -0.72 -4.72
N GLU A 76 15.49 -1.12 -5.97
CA GLU A 76 16.81 -1.61 -6.40
C GLU A 76 17.46 -2.61 -5.42
N LEU A 77 16.74 -3.69 -5.10
CA LEU A 77 17.17 -4.70 -4.12
C LEU A 77 18.24 -5.68 -4.64
N GLY A 78 18.44 -5.72 -5.97
CA GLY A 78 19.29 -6.72 -6.63
C GLY A 78 20.77 -6.63 -6.27
N ASP A 79 21.27 -5.41 -6.08
CA ASP A 79 22.71 -5.16 -5.89
C ASP A 79 23.12 -5.10 -4.42
N LEU A 80 22.16 -5.16 -3.49
CA LEU A 80 22.41 -5.09 -2.05
C LEU A 80 22.63 -6.50 -1.46
N PRO A 81 23.48 -6.65 -0.43
CA PRO A 81 23.52 -7.87 0.37
C PRO A 81 22.13 -8.22 0.91
N PRO A 82 21.74 -9.51 1.04
CA PRO A 82 20.36 -9.88 1.35
C PRO A 82 19.79 -9.24 2.63
N LEU A 83 20.57 -9.17 3.71
CA LEU A 83 20.15 -8.47 4.94
C LEU A 83 19.86 -6.98 4.70
N ALA A 84 20.72 -6.29 3.94
CA ALA A 84 20.53 -4.86 3.61
C ALA A 84 19.36 -4.64 2.66
N ALA A 85 19.14 -5.55 1.70
CA ALA A 85 17.99 -5.55 0.83
C ALA A 85 16.68 -5.74 1.61
N LEU A 86 16.67 -6.66 2.58
CA LEU A 86 15.50 -6.92 3.43
C LEU A 86 15.20 -5.72 4.36
N GLU A 87 16.23 -5.09 4.92
CA GLU A 87 16.10 -3.84 5.66
C GLU A 87 15.48 -2.74 4.79
N ARG A 88 16.01 -2.52 3.57
CA ARG A 88 15.50 -1.50 2.64
C ARG A 88 14.05 -1.78 2.23
N LEU A 89 13.72 -3.02 1.88
CA LEU A 89 12.36 -3.42 1.53
C LEU A 89 11.40 -3.16 2.70
N THR A 90 11.78 -3.59 3.91
CA THR A 90 10.95 -3.43 5.11
C THR A 90 10.74 -1.95 5.45
N ALA A 91 11.80 -1.14 5.39
CA ALA A 91 11.72 0.30 5.63
C ALA A 91 10.81 0.99 4.62
N LEU A 92 11.00 0.68 3.33
CA LEU A 92 10.20 1.25 2.26
C LEU A 92 8.72 0.90 2.39
N THR A 93 8.38 -0.36 2.66
CA THR A 93 6.98 -0.77 2.84
C THR A 93 6.37 -0.05 4.05
N PHE A 94 7.10 0.07 5.16
CA PHE A 94 6.66 0.81 6.35
C PHE A 94 6.41 2.29 6.04
N ASP A 95 7.40 2.97 5.46
CA ASP A 95 7.34 4.39 5.14
C ASP A 95 6.23 4.68 4.13
N TYR A 96 6.02 3.80 3.15
CA TYR A 96 4.92 3.94 2.21
C TYR A 96 3.57 3.91 2.92
N HIS A 97 3.32 2.93 3.80
CA HIS A 97 2.06 2.86 4.55
C HIS A 97 1.85 4.10 5.42
N PHE A 98 2.91 4.55 6.10
CA PHE A 98 2.85 5.72 6.98
C PHE A 98 2.53 7.00 6.20
N ASN A 99 3.17 7.21 5.06
CA ASN A 99 3.00 8.39 4.21
C ASN A 99 1.73 8.35 3.35
N HIS A 100 1.14 7.17 3.15
CA HIS A 100 -0.07 6.94 2.35
C HIS A 100 -1.20 6.29 3.19
N PRO A 101 -1.70 6.95 4.25
CA PRO A 101 -2.75 6.39 5.11
C PRO A 101 -4.06 6.11 4.35
N GLU A 102 -4.30 6.78 3.23
CA GLU A 102 -5.41 6.51 2.32
C GLU A 102 -5.41 5.09 1.77
N LEU A 103 -4.23 4.54 1.43
CA LEU A 103 -4.10 3.16 0.96
C LEU A 103 -4.60 2.21 2.05
N VAL A 104 -4.12 2.38 3.28
CA VAL A 104 -4.50 1.53 4.41
C VAL A 104 -6.02 1.57 4.64
N ARG A 105 -6.61 2.77 4.62
CA ARG A 105 -8.05 2.94 4.83
C ARG A 105 -8.90 2.33 3.71
N LEU A 106 -8.48 2.47 2.45
CA LEU A 106 -9.14 1.84 1.31
C LEU A 106 -9.09 0.31 1.40
N VAL A 107 -7.93 -0.25 1.76
CA VAL A 107 -7.75 -1.69 1.97
C VAL A 107 -8.61 -2.19 3.14
N MET A 108 -8.72 -1.42 4.23
CA MET A 108 -9.63 -1.76 5.33
C MET A 108 -11.09 -1.80 4.89
N ASP A 109 -11.58 -0.78 4.18
CA ASP A 109 -12.97 -0.73 3.68
C ASP A 109 -13.26 -1.90 2.73
N GLU A 110 -12.31 -2.20 1.86
CA GLU A 110 -12.37 -3.31 0.93
C GLU A 110 -12.41 -4.67 1.65
N ASN A 111 -11.59 -4.87 2.69
CA ASN A 111 -11.62 -6.08 3.52
C ASN A 111 -12.94 -6.22 4.30
N ILE A 112 -13.49 -5.13 4.85
CA ILE A 112 -14.80 -5.13 5.52
C ILE A 112 -15.91 -5.58 4.55
N ARG A 113 -15.77 -5.26 3.27
CA ARG A 113 -16.69 -5.67 2.20
C ARG A 113 -16.39 -7.04 1.58
N GLY A 114 -15.39 -7.77 2.09
CA GLY A 114 -15.03 -9.10 1.61
C GLY A 114 -14.15 -9.13 0.36
N GLY A 115 -13.45 -8.03 0.05
CA GLY A 115 -12.48 -7.95 -1.04
C GLY A 115 -13.04 -8.09 -2.47
N PRO A 116 -14.18 -7.46 -2.83
CA PRO A 116 -14.83 -7.65 -4.13
C PRO A 116 -13.98 -7.29 -5.36
N HIS A 117 -12.93 -6.47 -5.20
CA HIS A 117 -12.10 -5.97 -6.31
C HIS A 117 -10.61 -6.30 -6.16
N VAL A 118 -10.13 -6.63 -4.95
CA VAL A 118 -8.69 -6.79 -4.67
C VAL A 118 -8.07 -7.89 -5.54
N GLY A 119 -8.78 -9.00 -5.73
CA GLY A 119 -8.28 -10.14 -6.50
C GLY A 119 -7.93 -9.75 -7.93
N GLU A 120 -8.83 -9.03 -8.62
CA GLU A 120 -8.60 -8.58 -9.99
C GLU A 120 -7.51 -7.50 -10.07
N ILE A 121 -7.51 -6.54 -9.14
CA ILE A 121 -6.55 -5.42 -9.13
C ILE A 121 -5.13 -5.88 -8.79
N SER A 122 -5.00 -6.92 -7.99
CA SER A 122 -3.71 -7.39 -7.47
C SER A 122 -3.04 -8.43 -8.36
N GLN A 123 -3.76 -9.05 -9.31
CA GLN A 123 -3.21 -10.10 -10.18
C GLN A 123 -1.93 -9.64 -10.90
N GLY A 124 -1.97 -8.55 -11.66
CA GLY A 124 -0.79 -8.08 -12.40
C GLY A 124 0.34 -7.52 -11.53
N HIS A 125 0.07 -7.15 -10.27
CA HIS A 125 1.07 -6.58 -9.37
C HIS A 125 1.77 -7.64 -8.49
N ASN A 126 1.02 -8.65 -8.04
CA ASN A 126 1.56 -9.74 -7.23
C ASN A 126 2.48 -10.65 -8.06
N GLU A 127 2.27 -10.74 -9.37
CA GLU A 127 3.16 -11.40 -10.34
C GLU A 127 4.58 -10.80 -10.36
N ILE A 128 4.79 -9.60 -9.80
CA ILE A 128 6.08 -8.92 -9.82
C ILE A 128 6.75 -8.91 -8.45
N VAL A 129 6.01 -8.60 -7.39
CA VAL A 129 6.58 -8.47 -6.04
C VAL A 129 7.00 -9.81 -5.45
N LEU A 130 6.16 -10.85 -5.59
CA LEU A 130 6.46 -12.15 -5.00
C LEU A 130 7.72 -12.79 -5.60
N PRO A 131 7.94 -12.80 -6.93
CA PRO A 131 9.20 -13.31 -7.49
C PRO A 131 10.44 -12.53 -7.03
N LYS A 132 10.34 -11.21 -6.83
CA LYS A 132 11.46 -10.41 -6.30
C LYS A 132 11.77 -10.75 -4.85
N THR A 133 10.74 -10.90 -4.02
CA THR A 133 10.90 -11.34 -2.63
C THR A 133 11.46 -12.76 -2.57
N GLN A 134 11.02 -13.67 -3.45
CA GLN A 134 11.58 -15.02 -3.54
C GLN A 134 13.06 -14.99 -3.95
N ALA A 135 13.42 -14.21 -4.97
CA ALA A 135 14.81 -14.06 -5.39
C ALA A 135 15.72 -13.50 -4.29
N LEU A 136 15.19 -12.58 -3.46
CA LEU A 136 15.90 -12.09 -2.27
C LEU A 136 16.08 -13.22 -1.24
N ILE A 137 15.04 -13.99 -0.96
CA ILE A 137 15.10 -15.14 -0.05
C ILE A 137 16.15 -16.16 -0.54
N ASP A 138 16.09 -16.55 -1.81
CA ASP A 138 16.99 -17.55 -2.39
C ASP A 138 18.46 -17.11 -2.29
N ARG A 139 18.74 -15.83 -2.56
CA ARG A 139 20.09 -15.26 -2.40
C ARG A 139 20.57 -15.32 -0.95
N GLY A 140 19.71 -14.96 0.00
CA GLY A 140 20.07 -14.99 1.43
C GLY A 140 20.23 -16.41 1.99
N ILE A 141 19.49 -17.39 1.45
CA ILE A 141 19.72 -18.80 1.81
C ILE A 141 21.05 -19.28 1.22
N ALA A 142 21.34 -18.93 -0.03
CA ALA A 142 22.56 -19.35 -0.73
C ALA A 142 23.84 -18.80 -0.08
N ASP A 143 23.81 -17.58 0.46
CA ASP A 143 24.96 -16.96 1.15
C ASP A 143 25.00 -17.21 2.66
N GLY A 144 24.01 -17.95 3.19
CA GLY A 144 23.90 -18.29 4.61
C GLY A 144 23.44 -17.14 5.51
N SER A 145 23.03 -16.00 4.97
CA SER A 145 22.50 -14.88 5.77
C SER A 145 21.06 -15.11 6.25
N PHE A 146 20.27 -15.90 5.51
CA PHE A 146 18.90 -16.28 5.86
C PHE A 146 18.77 -17.77 6.20
N ARG A 147 17.84 -18.09 7.09
CA ARG A 147 17.47 -19.47 7.42
C ARG A 147 16.68 -20.12 6.26
N ALA A 148 16.75 -21.44 6.18
CA ALA A 148 15.90 -22.21 5.28
C ALA A 148 14.41 -22.17 5.71
N GLY A 149 13.53 -22.55 4.77
CA GLY A 149 12.08 -22.64 5.03
C GLY A 149 11.37 -21.30 5.14
N LEU A 150 11.91 -20.24 4.53
CA LEU A 150 11.21 -18.98 4.33
C LEU A 150 10.32 -19.07 3.08
N ASP A 151 9.12 -18.52 3.19
CA ASP A 151 8.18 -18.37 2.08
C ASP A 151 7.99 -16.88 1.75
N ALA A 152 7.93 -16.55 0.46
CA ALA A 152 7.83 -15.17 0.00
C ALA A 152 6.49 -14.51 0.36
N VAL A 153 5.39 -15.27 0.37
CA VAL A 153 4.06 -14.77 0.77
C VAL A 153 4.04 -14.52 2.26
N ASP A 154 4.58 -15.44 3.07
CA ASP A 154 4.65 -15.28 4.53
C ASP A 154 5.50 -14.07 4.93
N LEU A 155 6.64 -13.87 4.26
CA LEU A 155 7.48 -12.70 4.49
C LEU A 155 6.77 -11.39 4.09
N HIS A 156 6.15 -11.37 2.91
CA HIS A 156 5.38 -10.21 2.45
C HIS A 156 4.22 -9.88 3.41
N MET A 157 3.48 -10.90 3.85
CA MET A 157 2.40 -10.79 4.83
C MET A 157 2.92 -10.23 6.15
N THR A 158 4.05 -10.73 6.65
CA THR A 158 4.65 -10.29 7.92
C THR A 158 5.05 -8.82 7.88
N ILE A 159 5.77 -8.39 6.84
CA ILE A 159 6.17 -6.98 6.65
C ILE A 159 4.92 -6.10 6.57
N SER A 160 3.95 -6.48 5.73
CA SER A 160 2.73 -5.73 5.51
C SER A 160 1.90 -5.63 6.78
N ALA A 161 1.72 -6.71 7.55
CA ALA A 161 0.95 -6.71 8.79
C ALA A 161 1.54 -5.76 9.84
N LEU A 162 2.86 -5.77 10.00
CA LEU A 162 3.58 -4.93 10.97
C LEU A 162 3.50 -3.43 10.62
N ALA A 163 3.59 -3.09 9.33
CA ALA A 163 3.44 -1.74 8.81
C ALA A 163 1.99 -1.26 8.86
N PHE A 164 1.07 -2.07 8.32
CA PHE A 164 -0.36 -1.75 8.20
C PHE A 164 -0.99 -1.46 9.56
N TYR A 165 -0.71 -2.29 10.57
CA TYR A 165 -1.25 -2.11 11.92
C TYR A 165 -0.93 -0.72 12.50
N PHE A 166 0.27 -0.20 12.22
CA PHE A 166 0.70 1.09 12.74
C PHE A 166 -0.20 2.24 12.27
N VAL A 167 -0.81 2.09 11.10
CA VAL A 167 -1.70 3.09 10.51
C VAL A 167 -3.17 2.76 10.78
N SER A 168 -3.58 1.50 10.58
CA SER A 168 -4.99 1.09 10.69
C SER A 168 -5.55 1.26 12.10
N ASN A 169 -4.71 1.11 13.11
CA ASN A 169 -5.12 1.10 14.52
C ASN A 169 -4.76 2.39 15.27
N ARG A 170 -4.21 3.41 14.60
CA ARG A 170 -3.72 4.65 15.23
C ARG A 170 -4.74 5.31 16.18
N HIS A 171 -6.03 5.29 15.82
CA HIS A 171 -7.09 5.91 16.62
C HIS A 171 -7.42 5.11 17.89
N SER A 172 -7.63 3.80 17.75
CA SER A 172 -7.95 2.94 18.89
C SER A 172 -6.76 2.75 19.82
N PHE A 173 -5.56 2.64 19.25
CA PHE A 173 -4.32 2.51 20.02
C PHE A 173 -4.02 3.79 20.80
N HIS A 174 -4.24 4.97 20.22
CA HIS A 174 -4.18 6.23 20.97
C HIS A 174 -5.20 6.28 22.10
N ALA A 175 -6.45 5.90 21.84
CA ALA A 175 -7.50 5.91 22.87
C ALA A 175 -7.22 4.95 24.04
N ILE A 176 -6.58 3.81 23.77
CA ILE A 176 -6.31 2.77 24.79
C ILE A 176 -4.99 3.06 25.54
N PHE A 177 -3.95 3.51 24.84
CA PHE A 177 -2.58 3.59 25.38
C PHE A 177 -1.99 5.00 25.42
N GLY A 178 -2.68 6.01 24.89
CA GLY A 178 -2.21 7.39 24.82
C GLY A 178 -1.08 7.65 23.82
N VAL A 179 -0.74 6.68 22.96
CA VAL A 179 0.36 6.80 21.99
C VAL A 179 -0.13 7.43 20.70
N ASP A 180 0.46 8.55 20.29
CA ASP A 180 0.21 9.16 18.98
C ASP A 180 1.09 8.54 17.89
N MET A 181 0.49 7.61 17.15
CA MET A 181 1.13 6.89 16.03
C MET A 181 1.18 7.71 14.74
N THR A 182 0.68 8.96 14.73
CA THR A 182 0.81 9.86 13.58
C THR A 182 2.07 10.72 13.63
N SER A 183 2.76 10.76 14.77
CA SER A 183 4.00 11.52 14.93
C SER A 183 5.20 10.85 14.24
N GLU A 184 6.07 11.66 13.64
CA GLU A 184 7.31 11.18 12.99
C GLU A 184 8.21 10.40 13.96
N ALA A 185 8.35 10.88 15.20
CA ALA A 185 9.16 10.21 16.22
C ALA A 185 8.62 8.81 16.58
N ALA A 186 7.30 8.64 16.63
CA ALA A 186 6.69 7.32 16.83
C ALA A 186 6.90 6.42 15.60
N ALA A 187 6.77 6.98 14.41
CA ALA A 187 6.97 6.27 13.14
C ALA A 187 8.42 5.79 13.01
N GLU A 188 9.42 6.63 13.27
CA GLU A 188 10.84 6.26 13.25
C GLU A 188 11.15 5.13 14.22
N ARG A 189 10.68 5.26 15.47
CA ARG A 189 10.85 4.21 16.50
C ARG A 189 10.21 2.90 16.04
N ARG A 190 8.99 2.96 15.50
CA ARG A 190 8.29 1.76 15.04
C ARG A 190 8.98 1.15 13.83
N ARG A 191 9.42 1.95 12.85
CA ARG A 191 10.16 1.49 11.67
C ARG A 191 11.38 0.67 12.08
N ALA A 192 12.19 1.18 13.00
CA ALA A 192 13.36 0.47 13.52
C ALA A 192 12.99 -0.88 14.17
N GLN A 193 11.90 -0.93 14.94
CA GLN A 193 11.40 -2.18 15.54
C GLN A 193 10.90 -3.18 14.50
N VAL A 194 10.20 -2.71 13.46
CA VAL A 194 9.70 -3.57 12.38
C VAL A 194 10.86 -4.16 11.59
N ILE A 195 11.87 -3.37 11.27
CA ILE A 195 13.11 -3.83 10.63
C ILE A 195 13.80 -4.90 11.50
N ASP A 196 14.04 -4.61 12.78
CA ASP A 196 14.70 -5.58 13.68
C ASP A 196 13.92 -6.90 13.78
N ASN A 197 12.59 -6.83 13.91
CA ASN A 197 11.73 -8.03 13.98
C ASN A 197 11.82 -8.87 12.69
N VAL A 198 11.73 -8.23 11.52
CA VAL A 198 11.78 -8.93 10.22
C VAL A 198 13.16 -9.52 9.97
N LEU A 199 14.23 -8.78 10.27
CA LEU A 199 15.60 -9.29 10.15
C LEU A 199 15.83 -10.51 11.05
N ARG A 200 15.37 -10.47 12.31
CA ARG A 200 15.46 -11.62 13.24
C ARG A 200 14.65 -12.82 12.75
N TYR A 201 13.48 -12.58 12.18
CA TYR A 201 12.64 -13.65 11.62
C TYR A 201 13.32 -14.39 10.45
N CYS A 202 14.10 -13.68 9.63
CA CYS A 202 14.74 -14.24 8.44
C CYS A 202 16.17 -14.76 8.67
N ARG A 203 16.91 -14.22 9.64
CA ARG A 203 18.34 -14.52 9.83
C ARG A 203 18.59 -16.01 10.06
N ALA A 204 19.67 -16.54 9.49
CA ALA A 204 20.14 -17.89 9.76
C ALA A 204 20.43 -18.08 11.26
N GLU A 205 20.06 -19.25 11.80
CA GLU A 205 20.52 -19.65 13.13
C GLU A 205 22.01 -20.02 13.01
N GLY A 206 22.84 -19.37 13.84
CA GLY A 206 24.26 -19.69 13.98
C GLY A 206 24.47 -20.77 15.03
#